data_AF-A0A8I0P1P2-F1
#
_entry.id   AF-A0A8I0P1P2-F1
#
_cell.length_a   1.000
_cell.length_b   1.000
_cell.length_c   1.000
_cell.angle_alpha   90.00
_cell.angle_beta   90.00
_cell.angle_gamma   90.00
#
_symmetry.space_group_name_H-M   'P 1'
#
loop_
_entity.id
_entity.type
_entity.pdbx_description
1 polymer ?
#
loop_
_entity_poly.entity_id
_entity_poly.type
_entity_poly.pdbx_seq_one_letter_code
_entity_poly.pdbx_strand_id
1 'polypeptide(L)'
;MSHHGRALPGEPDEPAAANDPAAERPHASPTTDLVIDLSAHEMLRRAHVLDALGADWDPLAALRGEEAAYALLYSGLDAEQQRVYDDLVAAGVLPRRGDGHAAA
;
A
#
# COMPACT_ATOMS: atom_id res chain seq x y z
N MET A 1 15.24 9.56 2.96
CA MET A 1 16.66 9.16 3.03
C MET A 1 17.21 9.70 4.33
N SER A 2 17.26 8.84 5.35
CA SER A 2 17.73 9.17 6.69
C SER A 2 19.24 9.41 6.66
N HIS A 3 19.69 10.61 7.05
CA HIS A 3 21.10 10.84 7.32
C HIS A 3 21.35 10.55 8.80
N HIS A 4 21.82 9.33 9.06
CA HIS A 4 22.38 8.94 10.35
C HIS A 4 23.69 9.71 10.57
N GLY A 5 23.62 10.80 11.33
CA GLY A 5 24.78 11.50 11.85
C GLY A 5 25.46 10.65 12.93
N ARG A 6 26.52 9.94 12.55
CA ARG A 6 27.37 9.17 13.44
C ARG A 6 28.29 10.12 14.21
N ALA A 7 28.00 10.37 15.50
CA ALA A 7 28.93 11.02 16.41
C ALA A 7 29.95 9.99 16.95
N LEU A 8 31.23 10.31 16.85
CA LEU A 8 32.37 9.53 17.38
C LEU A 8 32.56 9.83 18.89
N PRO A 9 33.22 8.95 19.66
CA PRO A 9 33.21 8.97 21.12
C PRO A 9 34.27 9.90 21.71
N GLY A 10 33.89 10.69 22.71
CA GLY A 10 34.81 11.45 23.55
C GLY A 10 34.28 12.83 23.94
N GLU A 11 33.29 12.88 24.83
CA GLU A 11 32.96 14.04 25.67
C GLU A 11 32.52 13.48 27.04
N PRO A 12 32.90 14.13 28.17
CA PRO A 12 32.76 13.57 29.51
C PRO A 12 31.30 13.52 29.98
N ASP A 13 30.98 12.55 30.85
CA ASP A 13 29.68 12.33 31.47
C ASP A 13 29.17 13.60 32.18
N GLU A 14 28.32 14.40 31.51
CA GLU A 14 27.42 15.31 32.20
C GLU A 14 26.22 14.52 32.72
N PRO A 15 25.84 14.68 34.01
CA PRO A 15 24.73 13.94 34.58
C PRO A 15 23.48 14.33 33.82
N ALA A 16 22.78 13.33 33.29
CA ALA A 16 21.46 13.47 32.69
C ALA A 16 20.48 14.04 33.73
N ALA A 17 20.49 15.37 33.88
CA ALA A 17 19.32 16.08 34.34
C ALA A 17 18.23 15.71 33.34
N ALA A 18 17.22 15.00 33.85
CA ALA A 18 16.03 14.64 33.12
C ALA A 18 15.36 15.93 32.64
N ASN A 19 15.81 16.44 31.49
CA ASN A 19 15.13 17.48 30.75
C ASN A 19 13.91 16.82 30.14
N ASP A 20 12.83 16.78 30.92
CA ASP A 20 11.50 16.57 30.38
C ASP A 20 11.21 17.74 29.41
N PRO A 21 11.22 17.54 28.08
CA PRO A 21 11.20 18.63 27.11
C PRO A 21 9.83 19.31 27.02
N ALA A 22 8.88 18.94 27.88
CA ALA A 22 7.53 19.48 27.93
C ALA A 22 7.31 20.58 28.98
N ALA A 23 8.21 20.77 29.94
CA ALA A 23 7.90 21.59 31.13
C ALA A 23 7.92 23.12 30.93
N GLU A 24 8.55 23.65 29.86
CA GLU A 24 8.75 25.12 29.72
C GLU A 24 8.47 25.66 28.30
N ARG A 25 7.27 25.45 27.75
CA ARG A 25 6.76 26.30 26.65
C ARG A 25 5.55 27.12 27.13
N PRO A 26 5.72 28.41 27.52
CA PRO A 26 4.66 29.25 28.11
C PRO A 26 3.46 29.59 27.22
N HIS A 27 3.31 28.97 26.04
CA HIS A 27 2.18 29.17 25.13
C HIS A 27 1.80 27.88 24.36
N ALA A 28 2.10 26.69 24.90
CA ALA A 28 1.65 25.45 24.28
C ALA A 28 0.11 25.37 24.39
N SER A 29 -0.58 25.71 23.29
CA SER A 29 -2.02 25.48 23.17
C SER A 29 -2.35 24.03 23.50
N PRO A 30 -3.48 23.75 24.17
CA PRO A 30 -3.87 22.39 24.47
C PRO A 30 -3.93 21.59 23.16
N THR A 31 -3.25 20.45 23.12
CA THR A 31 -3.33 19.51 22.00
C THR A 31 -4.62 18.72 22.13
N THR A 32 -5.38 18.62 21.05
CA THR A 32 -6.55 17.74 20.97
C THR A 32 -6.14 16.43 20.33
N ASP A 33 -6.68 15.32 20.83
CA ASP A 33 -6.49 14.01 20.23
C ASP A 33 -7.15 13.95 18.84
N LEU A 34 -6.37 13.52 17.85
CA LEU A 34 -6.85 13.27 16.51
C LEU A 34 -7.18 11.78 16.36
N VAL A 35 -8.47 11.47 16.42
CA VAL A 35 -8.99 10.13 16.17
C VAL A 35 -9.64 10.12 14.78
N ILE A 36 -9.09 9.30 13.87
CA ILE A 36 -9.59 9.16 12.49
C ILE A 36 -10.09 7.74 12.31
N ASP A 37 -11.35 7.59 11.92
CA ASP A 37 -11.88 6.32 11.44
C ASP A 37 -11.48 6.11 9.97
N LEU A 38 -10.45 5.32 9.74
CA LEU A 38 -9.99 5.01 8.39
C LEU A 38 -10.99 4.15 7.61
N SER A 39 -11.84 3.37 8.27
CA SER A 39 -12.85 2.54 7.61
C SER A 39 -13.94 3.42 6.99
N ALA A 40 -14.40 4.43 7.74
CA ALA A 40 -15.36 5.41 7.22
C ALA A 40 -14.77 6.22 6.06
N HIS A 41 -13.52 6.66 6.16
CA HIS A 41 -12.85 7.37 5.08
C HIS A 41 -12.63 6.50 3.83
N GLU A 42 -12.32 5.21 4.01
CA GLU A 42 -12.21 4.26 2.90
C GLU A 42 -13.55 4.10 2.17
N MET A 43 -14.65 3.97 2.92
CA MET A 43 -16.00 3.87 2.34
C MET A 43 -16.36 5.13 1.55
N LEU A 44 -16.05 6.33 2.07
CA LEU A 44 -16.26 7.59 1.36
C LEU A 44 -15.42 7.66 0.08
N ARG A 45 -14.13 7.27 0.14
CA ARG A 45 -13.29 7.23 -1.05
C ARG A 45 -13.87 6.31 -2.11
N ARG A 46 -14.29 5.09 -1.75
CA ARG A 46 -14.92 4.14 -2.68
C ARG A 46 -16.21 4.69 -3.29
N ALA A 47 -17.05 5.35 -2.49
CA ALA A 47 -18.26 5.96 -2.99
C ALA A 47 -17.96 7.05 -4.04
N HIS A 48 -16.98 7.92 -3.78
CA HIS A 48 -16.54 8.92 -4.76
C HIS A 48 -15.94 8.32 -6.03
N VAL A 49 -15.22 7.20 -5.93
CA VAL A 49 -14.72 6.48 -7.11
C VAL A 49 -15.87 5.94 -7.95
N LEU A 50 -16.87 5.30 -7.33
CA LEU A 50 -18.04 4.78 -8.04
C LEU A 50 -18.84 5.90 -8.70
N ASP A 51 -19.00 7.04 -8.02
CA ASP A 51 -19.65 8.23 -8.59
C ASP A 51 -18.88 8.77 -9.81
N ALA A 52 -17.56 8.88 -9.71
CA ALA A 52 -16.70 9.36 -10.80
C ALA A 52 -16.67 8.43 -12.03
N LEU A 53 -16.84 7.12 -11.84
CA LEU A 53 -16.96 6.14 -12.94
C LEU A 53 -18.27 6.32 -13.72
N GLY A 54 -19.31 6.86 -13.08
CA GLY A 54 -20.58 7.19 -13.70
C GLY A 54 -21.53 5.99 -13.86
N ALA A 55 -22.80 6.29 -14.14
CA ALA A 55 -23.87 5.29 -14.21
C ALA A 55 -23.73 4.29 -15.37
N ASP A 56 -23.00 4.66 -16.42
CA ASP A 56 -22.78 3.82 -17.60
C ASP A 56 -21.60 2.84 -17.44
N TRP A 57 -20.90 2.87 -16.30
CA TRP A 57 -19.80 1.97 -16.04
C TRP A 57 -20.30 0.53 -15.85
N ASP A 58 -19.87 -0.38 -16.74
CA ASP A 58 -20.12 -1.82 -16.64
C ASP A 58 -18.94 -2.52 -15.93
N PRO A 59 -19.08 -2.91 -14.65
CA PRO A 59 -18.01 -3.56 -13.90
C PRO A 59 -17.65 -4.94 -14.48
N LEU A 60 -18.59 -5.64 -15.11
CA LEU A 60 -18.33 -6.94 -15.74
C LEU A 60 -17.59 -6.78 -17.08
N ALA A 61 -17.85 -5.71 -17.83
CA ALA A 61 -17.02 -5.38 -18.99
C ALA A 61 -15.60 -5.00 -18.58
N ALA A 62 -15.43 -4.21 -17.51
CA ALA A 62 -14.11 -3.85 -16.98
C ALA A 62 -13.31 -5.10 -16.54
N LEU A 63 -13.93 -6.01 -15.78
CA LEU A 63 -13.29 -7.25 -15.34
C LEU A 63 -12.87 -8.14 -16.52
N ARG A 64 -13.75 -8.32 -17.50
CA ARG A 64 -13.41 -9.08 -18.72
C ARG A 64 -12.26 -8.43 -19.51
N GLY A 65 -12.22 -7.10 -19.55
CA GLY A 65 -11.12 -6.36 -20.18
C GLY A 65 -9.79 -6.59 -19.49
N GLU A 66 -9.78 -6.60 -18.15
CA GLU A 66 -8.61 -6.91 -17.35
C GLU A 66 -8.12 -8.36 -17.56
N GLU A 67 -9.03 -9.34 -17.54
CA GLU A 67 -8.69 -10.74 -17.82
C GLU A 67 -8.09 -10.93 -19.23
N ALA A 68 -8.65 -10.23 -20.23
CA ALA A 68 -8.12 -10.24 -21.58
C ALA A 68 -6.72 -9.60 -21.66
N ALA A 69 -6.49 -8.50 -20.95
CA ALA A 69 -5.17 -7.86 -20.86
C ALA A 69 -4.14 -8.78 -20.19
N TYR A 70 -4.51 -9.45 -19.09
CA TYR A 70 -3.66 -10.46 -18.44
C TYR A 70 -3.33 -11.62 -19.38
N ALA A 71 -4.32 -12.08 -20.16
CA ALA A 71 -4.09 -13.13 -21.13
C ALA A 71 -3.08 -12.71 -22.22
N LEU A 72 -3.03 -11.43 -22.60
CA LEU A 72 -2.05 -10.91 -23.55
C LEU A 72 -0.63 -10.83 -22.95
N LEU A 73 -0.49 -10.44 -21.67
CA LEU A 73 0.82 -10.33 -21.00
C LEU A 73 1.62 -11.64 -21.02
N TYR A 74 0.92 -12.77 -20.89
CA TYR A 74 1.50 -14.11 -20.90
C TYR A 74 1.14 -14.87 -22.18
N SER A 75 0.90 -14.15 -23.28
CA SER A 75 0.71 -14.75 -24.60
C SER A 75 2.05 -14.93 -25.32
N GLY A 76 2.14 -15.93 -26.20
CA GLY A 76 3.32 -16.14 -27.03
C GLY A 76 4.58 -16.55 -26.29
N LEU A 77 4.45 -17.10 -25.08
CA LEU A 77 5.58 -17.63 -24.32
C LEU A 77 6.22 -18.79 -25.07
N ASP A 78 7.54 -18.80 -25.10
CA ASP A 78 8.28 -19.99 -25.51
C ASP A 78 8.21 -21.10 -24.44
N ALA A 79 8.79 -22.26 -24.74
CA ALA A 79 8.70 -23.43 -23.87
C ALA A 79 9.35 -23.23 -22.49
N GLU A 80 10.44 -22.45 -22.40
CA GLU A 80 11.11 -22.19 -21.14
C GLU A 80 10.32 -21.18 -20.31
N GLN A 81 9.84 -20.12 -20.95
CA GLN A 81 8.98 -19.12 -20.35
C GLN A 81 7.65 -19.71 -19.85
N GLN A 82 7.05 -20.61 -20.62
CA GLN A 82 5.83 -21.32 -20.22
C GLN A 82 6.07 -22.16 -18.96
N ARG A 83 7.20 -22.86 -18.88
CA ARG A 83 7.55 -23.64 -17.68
C ARG A 83 7.67 -22.74 -16.45
N VAL A 84 8.36 -21.60 -16.58
CA VAL A 84 8.49 -20.64 -15.46
C VAL A 84 7.13 -20.07 -15.07
N TYR A 85 6.27 -19.73 -16.04
CA TYR A 85 4.91 -19.30 -15.76
C TYR A 85 4.13 -20.35 -14.96
N ASP A 86 4.17 -21.61 -15.38
CA ASP A 86 3.49 -22.72 -14.71
C ASP A 86 4.01 -22.92 -13.27
N ASP A 87 5.32 -22.82 -13.06
CA ASP A 87 5.94 -22.90 -11.73
C ASP A 87 5.48 -21.75 -10.81
N LEU A 88 5.40 -20.52 -11.35
CA LEU A 88 4.92 -19.35 -10.60
C LEU A 88 3.44 -19.44 -10.26
N VAL A 89 2.61 -19.99 -11.15
CA VAL A 89 1.20 -20.27 -10.86
C VAL A 89 1.07 -21.34 -9.78
N ALA A 90 1.85 -22.43 -9.87
CA ALA A 90 1.84 -23.49 -8.86
C ALA A 90 2.30 -23.00 -7.48
N ALA A 91 3.24 -22.05 -7.44
CA ALA A 91 3.70 -21.39 -6.22
C ALA A 91 2.72 -20.33 -5.67
N GLY A 92 1.64 -20.01 -6.39
CA GLY A 92 0.67 -18.97 -6.01
C GLY A 92 1.20 -17.54 -6.17
N VAL A 93 2.32 -17.36 -6.87
CA VAL A 93 2.89 -16.04 -7.18
C VAL A 93 2.10 -15.36 -8.28
N LEU A 94 1.67 -16.14 -9.28
CA LEU A 94 0.82 -15.64 -10.37
C LEU A 94 -0.58 -16.26 -10.29
N PRO A 95 -1.63 -15.48 -10.64
CA PRO A 95 -2.96 -16.01 -10.75
C PRO A 95 -3.04 -17.01 -11.91
N ARG A 96 -3.83 -18.07 -11.73
CA ARG A 96 -4.12 -19.02 -12.80
C ARG A 96 -5.00 -18.34 -13.85
N ARG A 97 -4.67 -18.55 -15.12
CA ARG A 97 -5.46 -18.02 -16.24
C ARG A 97 -6.90 -18.56 -16.17
N GLY A 98 -7.88 -17.64 -16.14
CA GLY A 98 -9.31 -17.97 -16.13
C GLY A 98 -9.93 -18.15 -14.74
N ASP A 99 -9.13 -18.14 -13.68
CA ASP A 99 -9.62 -18.04 -12.31
C ASP A 99 -9.72 -16.55 -12.01
N GLY A 100 -10.85 -15.92 -12.37
CA GLY A 100 -11.06 -14.49 -12.19
C GLY A 100 -10.59 -14.02 -10.81
N HIS A 101 -9.91 -12.87 -10.77
CA HIS A 101 -9.20 -12.34 -9.58
C HIS A 101 -10.12 -12.02 -8.37
N ALA A 102 -11.42 -12.32 -8.47
CA ALA A 102 -12.44 -12.04 -7.46
C ALA A 102 -12.58 -13.13 -6.37
N ALA A 103 -11.82 -14.23 -6.43
CA ALA A 103 -11.97 -15.39 -5.53
C ALA A 103 -10.81 -15.59 -4.54
N ALA A 104 -10.08 -14.53 -4.17
CA ALA A 104 -9.05 -14.57 -3.12
C ALA A 104 -9.42 -13.65 -1.95
#